data_AF-A0A2T4WBA4-F1
#
_entry.id   AF-A0A2T4WBA4-F1
#
_cell.length_a   1.000
_cell.length_b   1.000
_cell.length_c   1.000
_cell.angle_alpha   90.00
_cell.angle_beta   90.00
_cell.angle_gamma   90.00
#
_symmetry.space_group_name_H-M   'P 1'
#
loop_
_entity.id
_entity.type
_entity.pdbx_description
1 polymer ?
#
loop_
_entity_poly.entity_id
_entity_poly.type
_entity_poly.pdbx_seq_one_letter_code
_entity_poly.pdbx_strand_id
1 'polypeptide(L)'
;PTPPLLGTNGEIIAGIDDNELTPLMGVLESFNPSSKPGGFEEMLQENVYNFGMEYKYNDFLFARTGYLHEHKLKGNRQYVTLGFGLAYQVFTIDMAYLIPASPTTRSPLENTLRFSMAFNIDGFLAQ
;
A
#
# COMPACT_ATOMS: atom_id res chain seq x y z
N PRO A 1 -8.38 7.79 -13.51
CA PRO A 1 -7.83 9.15 -13.37
C PRO A 1 -8.57 9.85 -12.22
N THR A 2 -7.99 10.91 -11.64
CA THR A 2 -8.70 11.74 -10.65
C THR A 2 -9.82 12.51 -11.36
N PRO A 3 -11.04 12.63 -10.78
CA PRO A 3 -12.12 13.35 -11.42
C PRO A 3 -11.77 14.82 -11.71
N PRO A 4 -12.27 15.40 -12.81
CA PRO A 4 -12.04 16.80 -13.15
C PRO A 4 -12.73 17.75 -12.14
N LEU A 5 -12.17 18.96 -11.98
CA LEU A 5 -12.81 20.04 -11.23
C LEU A 5 -13.82 20.76 -12.12
N LEU A 6 -15.08 20.75 -11.71
CA LEU A 6 -16.18 21.40 -12.43
C LEU A 6 -16.46 22.80 -11.87
N GLY A 7 -16.66 23.76 -12.76
CA GLY A 7 -17.14 25.10 -12.43
C GLY A 7 -18.63 25.16 -12.13
N THR A 8 -19.11 26.33 -11.73
CA THR A 8 -20.51 26.60 -11.37
C THR A 8 -21.50 26.28 -12.50
N ASN A 9 -21.02 26.26 -13.76
CA ASN A 9 -21.82 25.98 -14.96
C ASN A 9 -21.59 24.57 -15.53
N GLY A 10 -20.85 23.69 -14.82
CA GLY A 10 -20.50 22.34 -15.30
C GLY A 10 -19.34 22.28 -16.28
N GLU A 11 -18.66 23.41 -16.56
CA GLU A 11 -17.45 23.44 -17.37
C GLU A 11 -16.24 22.87 -16.61
N ILE A 12 -15.37 22.13 -17.29
CA ILE A 12 -14.13 21.61 -16.71
C ILE A 12 -13.13 22.75 -16.56
N ILE A 13 -12.81 23.09 -15.31
CA ILE A 13 -11.84 24.13 -14.97
C ILE A 13 -10.41 23.55 -14.93
N ALA A 14 -10.27 22.29 -14.51
CA ALA A 14 -8.97 21.60 -14.45
C ALA A 14 -9.15 20.06 -14.44
N GLY A 15 -8.22 19.33 -15.05
CA GLY A 15 -8.31 17.88 -15.26
C GLY A 15 -8.90 17.52 -16.63
N ILE A 16 -8.92 16.22 -16.95
CA ILE A 16 -9.49 15.69 -18.21
C ILE A 16 -10.90 15.14 -17.94
N ASP A 17 -11.79 15.27 -18.92
CA ASP A 17 -13.09 14.62 -18.90
C ASP A 17 -12.92 13.10 -18.91
N ASP A 18 -13.33 12.44 -17.83
CA ASP A 18 -13.24 11.01 -17.64
C ASP A 18 -14.34 10.24 -18.37
N ASN A 19 -15.39 10.91 -18.86
CA ASN A 19 -16.52 10.28 -19.55
C ASN A 19 -16.24 9.97 -21.03
N GLU A 20 -15.26 10.64 -21.64
CA GLU A 20 -14.88 10.44 -23.04
C GLU A 20 -13.69 9.49 -23.22
N LEU A 21 -13.04 9.08 -22.12
CA LEU A 21 -11.88 8.21 -22.15
C LEU A 21 -12.28 6.74 -22.16
N THR A 22 -11.73 5.97 -23.09
CA THR A 22 -11.82 4.50 -23.02
C THR A 22 -11.04 3.99 -21.78
N PRO A 23 -11.39 2.84 -21.18
CA PRO A 23 -10.71 2.34 -19.99
C PRO A 23 -9.18 2.21 -20.15
N LEU A 24 -8.71 1.84 -21.34
CA LEU A 24 -7.28 1.78 -21.65
C LEU A 24 -6.64 3.17 -21.65
N MET A 25 -7.28 4.14 -22.28
CA MET A 25 -6.82 5.53 -22.29
C MET A 25 -6.86 6.14 -20.87
N GLY A 26 -7.89 5.85 -20.09
CA GLY A 26 -7.99 6.27 -18.69
C GLY A 26 -6.86 5.73 -17.80
N VAL A 27 -6.38 4.51 -18.06
CA VAL A 27 -5.19 3.97 -17.37
C VAL A 27 -3.93 4.71 -17.80
N LEU A 28 -3.70 4.91 -19.10
CA LEU A 28 -2.52 5.63 -19.58
C LEU A 28 -2.50 7.10 -19.08
N GLU A 29 -3.63 7.78 -19.13
CA GLU A 29 -3.77 9.16 -18.66
C GLU A 29 -3.64 9.30 -17.14
N SER A 30 -3.93 8.24 -16.37
CA SER A 30 -3.76 8.28 -14.90
C SER A 30 -2.31 8.46 -14.45
N PHE A 31 -1.35 8.09 -15.31
CA PHE A 31 0.08 8.30 -15.08
C PHE A 31 0.57 9.67 -15.56
N ASN A 32 -0.26 10.42 -16.30
CA ASN A 32 0.10 11.73 -16.81
C ASN A 32 -0.21 12.81 -15.75
N PRO A 33 0.80 13.56 -15.26
CA PRO A 33 0.58 14.62 -14.28
C PRO A 33 -0.28 15.76 -14.82
N SER A 34 -0.28 16.01 -16.14
CA SER A 34 -1.09 17.07 -16.76
C SER A 34 -2.59 16.76 -16.78
N SER A 35 -2.96 15.51 -16.53
CA SER A 35 -4.34 15.03 -16.59
C SER A 35 -5.07 15.15 -15.25
N LYS A 36 -4.38 15.63 -14.20
CA LYS A 36 -4.90 15.82 -12.84
C LYS A 36 -5.18 17.31 -12.56
N PRO A 37 -6.28 17.65 -11.88
CA PRO A 37 -6.60 19.05 -11.57
C PRO A 37 -5.52 19.79 -10.77
N GLY A 38 -4.84 19.11 -9.84
CA GLY A 38 -3.71 19.63 -9.06
C GLY A 38 -2.33 19.29 -9.62
N GLY A 39 -2.24 18.81 -10.86
CA GLY A 39 -0.99 18.58 -11.57
C GLY A 39 -0.03 17.58 -10.89
N PHE A 40 1.26 17.92 -10.89
CA PHE A 40 2.33 17.09 -10.32
C PHE A 40 2.25 16.96 -8.79
N GLU A 41 1.78 18.00 -8.08
CA GLU A 41 1.62 17.95 -6.62
C GLU A 41 0.56 16.93 -6.22
N GLU A 42 -0.57 16.92 -6.91
CA GLU A 42 -1.63 15.93 -6.69
C GLU A 42 -1.16 14.51 -7.05
N MET A 43 -0.35 14.36 -8.09
CA MET A 43 0.25 13.07 -8.43
C MET A 43 1.12 12.52 -7.30
N LEU A 44 1.97 13.34 -6.69
CA LEU A 44 2.80 12.90 -5.55
C LEU A 44 1.95 12.53 -4.33
N GLN A 45 0.83 13.21 -4.13
CA GLN A 45 -0.10 12.92 -3.04
C GLN A 45 -0.89 11.62 -3.27
N GLU A 46 -1.09 11.18 -4.51
CA GLU A 46 -1.74 9.90 -4.82
C GLU A 46 -0.84 8.68 -4.61
N ASN A 47 0.46 8.89 -4.46
CA ASN A 47 1.39 7.80 -4.27
C ASN A 47 1.35 7.27 -2.84
N VAL A 48 1.34 5.94 -2.71
CA VAL A 48 1.47 5.26 -1.42
C VAL A 48 2.94 4.96 -1.18
N TYR A 49 3.49 5.52 -0.12
CA TYR A 49 4.88 5.30 0.27
C TYR A 49 4.96 4.14 1.25
N ASN A 50 5.80 3.16 0.94
CA ASN A 50 6.04 1.99 1.77
C ASN A 50 7.52 1.92 2.11
N PHE A 51 7.83 1.90 3.40
CA PHE A 51 9.18 1.74 3.91
C PHE A 51 9.21 0.52 4.83
N GLY A 52 10.30 -0.24 4.79
CA GLY A 52 10.44 -1.42 5.63
C GLY A 52 11.90 -1.77 5.86
N MET A 53 12.16 -2.40 6.99
CA MET A 53 13.44 -2.95 7.37
C MET A 53 13.25 -4.38 7.83
N GLU A 54 14.13 -5.26 7.36
CA GLU A 54 14.21 -6.64 7.80
C GLU A 54 15.57 -6.88 8.43
N TYR A 55 15.55 -7.51 9.61
CA TYR A 55 16.73 -8.00 10.30
C TYR A 55 16.63 -9.51 10.43
N LYS A 56 17.67 -10.20 9.99
CA LYS A 56 17.73 -11.66 9.96
C LYS A 56 18.89 -12.12 10.83
N TYR A 57 18.60 -12.99 11.80
CA TYR A 57 19.61 -13.56 12.67
C TYR A 57 19.73 -15.07 12.41
N ASN A 58 20.92 -15.46 11.95
CA ASN A 58 21.34 -16.85 11.74
C ASN A 58 20.34 -17.71 10.95
N ASP A 59 19.69 -17.11 9.96
CA ASP A 59 18.73 -17.75 9.05
C ASP A 59 17.48 -18.40 9.65
N PHE A 60 17.33 -18.41 10.98
CA PHE A 60 16.16 -18.96 11.66
C PHE A 60 15.26 -17.90 12.26
N LEU A 61 15.76 -16.68 12.51
CA LEU A 61 15.02 -15.61 13.17
C LEU A 61 14.92 -14.39 12.27
N PHE A 62 13.71 -13.86 12.12
CA PHE A 62 13.43 -12.68 11.31
C PHE A 62 12.69 -11.66 12.17
N ALA A 63 13.16 -10.43 12.17
CA ALA A 63 12.46 -9.29 12.73
C ALA A 63 12.18 -8.32 11.59
N ARG A 64 10.94 -7.87 11.45
CA ARG A 64 10.50 -6.97 10.39
C ARG A 64 9.84 -5.76 11.01
N THR A 65 10.12 -4.60 10.46
CA THR A 65 9.35 -3.40 10.74
C THR A 65 9.03 -2.71 9.43
N GLY A 66 7.87 -2.09 9.36
CA GLY A 66 7.44 -1.32 8.20
C GLY A 66 6.64 -0.11 8.59
N TYR A 67 6.60 0.84 7.68
CA TYR A 67 5.78 2.02 7.75
C TYR A 67 5.15 2.26 6.38
N LEU A 68 3.82 2.31 6.35
CA LEU A 68 3.08 2.74 5.18
C LEU A 68 2.52 4.13 5.45
N HIS A 69 2.71 4.99 4.46
CA HIS A 69 2.14 6.32 4.43
C HIS A 69 1.34 6.54 3.16
N GLU A 70 0.05 6.82 3.35
CA GLU A 70 -0.84 7.32 2.32
C GLU A 70 -1.31 8.73 2.68
N HIS A 71 -1.44 9.59 1.67
CA HIS A 71 -1.83 10.97 1.87
C HIS A 71 -3.26 11.10 2.40
N LYS A 72 -3.48 12.12 3.24
CA LYS A 72 -4.74 12.36 3.95
C LYS A 72 -5.94 12.54 3.03
N LEU A 73 -5.73 13.17 1.87
CA LEU A 73 -6.77 13.47 0.89
C LEU A 73 -7.12 12.30 -0.05
N LYS A 74 -6.34 11.20 -0.03
CA LYS A 74 -6.49 10.09 -0.98
C LYS A 74 -6.97 8.79 -0.33
N GLY A 75 -6.61 8.56 0.93
CA GLY A 75 -7.11 7.42 1.70
C GLY A 75 -6.74 7.47 3.19
N ASN A 76 -5.74 8.28 3.57
CA ASN A 76 -5.30 8.50 4.94
C ASN A 76 -4.94 7.22 5.71
N ARG A 77 -4.57 6.15 5.00
CA ARG A 77 -4.10 4.91 5.63
C ARG A 77 -2.64 5.08 6.01
N GLN A 78 -2.37 5.08 7.30
CA GLN A 78 -1.02 5.17 7.83
C GLN A 78 -0.87 4.11 8.91
N TYR A 79 0.06 3.20 8.74
CA TYR A 79 0.28 2.10 9.67
C TYR A 79 1.75 1.76 9.81
N VAL A 80 2.13 1.48 11.05
CA VAL A 80 3.41 0.86 11.39
C VAL A 80 3.17 -0.63 11.50
N THR A 81 3.97 -1.43 10.81
CA THR A 81 3.94 -2.88 10.92
C THR A 81 5.14 -3.34 11.74
N LEU A 82 4.90 -4.28 12.64
CA LEU A 82 5.94 -5.00 13.36
C LEU A 82 5.72 -6.47 13.12
N GLY A 83 6.77 -7.18 12.73
CA GLY A 83 6.70 -8.59 12.41
C GLY A 83 7.87 -9.36 13.00
N PHE A 84 7.61 -10.62 13.28
CA PHE A 84 8.57 -11.57 13.78
C PHE A 84 8.34 -12.91 13.07
N GLY A 85 9.41 -13.52 12.60
CA GLY A 85 9.38 -14.78 11.88
C GLY A 85 10.38 -15.77 12.44
N LEU A 86 10.02 -17.05 12.41
CA LEU A 86 10.86 -18.17 12.74
C LEU A 86 10.88 -19.12 11.56
N ALA A 87 12.06 -19.38 11.00
CA ALA A 87 12.25 -20.41 9.99
C ALA A 87 13.06 -21.57 10.56
N TYR A 88 12.59 -22.77 10.31
CA TYR A 88 13.27 -24.02 10.56
C TYR A 88 13.16 -24.86 9.29
N GLN A 89 14.10 -25.77 9.04
CA GLN A 89 14.31 -26.46 7.74
C GLN A 89 13.04 -26.73 6.90
N VAL A 90 11.95 -27.19 7.52
CA VAL A 90 10.71 -27.58 6.85
C VAL A 90 9.53 -26.63 7.17
N PHE A 91 9.60 -25.81 8.22
CA PHE A 91 8.51 -24.92 8.63
C PHE A 91 8.97 -23.46 8.77
N THR A 92 8.16 -22.53 8.27
CA THR A 92 8.33 -21.10 8.53
C THR A 92 7.07 -20.56 9.17
N ILE A 93 7.20 -19.83 10.26
CA ILE A 93 6.12 -19.19 10.99
C ILE A 93 6.38 -17.70 10.95
N ASP A 94 5.40 -16.91 10.50
CA ASP A 94 5.47 -15.46 10.48
C ASP A 94 4.30 -14.87 11.26
N MET A 95 4.62 -13.93 12.14
CA MET A 95 3.67 -13.15 12.91
C MET A 95 3.84 -11.68 12.56
N ALA A 96 2.74 -10.97 12.31
CA ALA A 96 2.76 -9.53 12.07
C ALA A 96 1.64 -8.84 12.82
N TYR A 97 1.96 -7.68 13.40
CA TYR A 97 1.05 -6.79 14.08
C TYR A 97 1.02 -5.44 13.37
N LEU A 98 -0.18 -4.92 13.14
CA LEU A 98 -0.38 -3.62 12.50
C LEU A 98 -0.85 -2.61 13.53
N ILE A 99 -0.03 -1.59 13.76
CA ILE A 99 -0.29 -0.46 14.64
C ILE A 99 -0.77 0.71 13.77
N PRO A 100 -2.00 1.21 13.94
CA PRO A 100 -2.46 2.40 13.23
C PRO A 100 -1.66 3.63 13.68
N ALA A 101 -1.23 4.43 12.71
CA ALA A 101 -0.58 5.72 12.94
C ALA A 101 -1.55 6.90 12.70
N SER A 102 -2.75 6.66 12.17
CA SER A 102 -3.77 7.69 11.92
C SER A 102 -4.89 7.63 12.97
N PRO A 103 -5.20 8.74 13.68
CA PRO A 103 -6.27 8.77 14.68
C PRO A 103 -7.67 8.91 14.09
N THR A 104 -7.79 9.23 12.80
CA THR A 104 -9.06 9.61 12.16
C THR A 104 -9.62 8.56 11.22
N THR A 105 -8.77 7.68 10.69
CA THR A 105 -9.17 6.66 9.71
C THR A 105 -8.98 5.29 10.31
N ARG A 106 -10.07 4.71 10.83
CA ARG A 106 -10.08 3.34 11.35
C ARG A 106 -10.00 2.34 10.21
N SER A 107 -8.83 1.77 9.95
CA SER A 107 -8.68 0.67 9.01
C SER A 107 -9.29 -0.62 9.61
N PRO A 108 -10.09 -1.40 8.87
CA PRO A 108 -10.63 -2.68 9.36
C PRO A 108 -9.56 -3.72 9.75
N LEU A 109 -8.30 -3.48 9.37
CA LEU A 109 -7.14 -4.32 9.70
C LEU A 109 -6.34 -3.79 10.90
N GLU A 110 -6.85 -2.79 11.61
CA GLU A 110 -6.26 -2.27 12.83
C GLU A 110 -6.20 -3.31 13.93
N ASN A 111 -5.08 -3.32 14.66
CA ASN A 111 -4.82 -4.22 15.78
C ASN A 111 -5.00 -5.71 15.44
N THR A 112 -4.86 -6.07 14.16
CA THR A 112 -4.92 -7.46 13.73
C THR A 112 -3.55 -8.11 13.91
N LEU A 113 -3.55 -9.28 14.56
CA LEU A 113 -2.42 -10.19 14.56
C LEU A 113 -2.57 -11.11 13.35
N ARG A 114 -1.66 -11.00 12.38
CA ARG A 114 -1.59 -11.90 11.24
C ARG A 114 -0.62 -13.02 11.56
N PHE A 115 -1.10 -14.25 11.42
CA PHE A 115 -0.31 -15.46 11.56
C PHE A 115 -0.23 -16.14 10.20
N SER A 116 0.97 -16.48 9.76
CA SER A 116 1.22 -17.25 8.56
C SER A 116 2.14 -18.42 8.89
N MET A 117 1.88 -19.55 8.24
CA MET A 117 2.71 -20.74 8.33
C MET A 117 2.96 -21.26 6.92
N ALA A 118 4.22 -21.42 6.56
CA ALA A 118 4.64 -22.02 5.30
C ALA A 118 5.35 -23.36 5.57
N PHE A 119 5.06 -24.35 4.73
CA PHE A 119 5.66 -25.68 4.80
C PHE A 119 6.47 -25.92 3.53
N ASN A 120 7.73 -26.30 3.68
CA ASN A 120 8.61 -26.62 2.56
C ASN A 120 8.61 -28.13 2.30
N ILE A 121 7.88 -28.56 1.26
CA ILE A 121 7.70 -29.97 0.91
C ILE A 121 9.00 -30.59 0.35
N ASP A 122 9.77 -29.83 -0.43
CA ASP A 122 11.02 -30.32 -1.02
C ASP A 122 12.09 -30.58 0.05
N GLY A 123 12.18 -29.70 1.06
CA GLY A 123 13.06 -29.89 2.21
C GLY A 123 12.65 -31.06 3.10
N PHE A 124 11.36 -31.39 3.15
CA PHE A 124 10.85 -32.57 3.87
C PHE A 124 11.20 -33.88 3.17
N LEU A 125 11.09 -33.92 1.83
CA LEU A 125 11.37 -35.12 1.03
C LEU A 125 12.87 -35.41 0.88
N ALA A 126 13.74 -34.44 1.15
CA ALA A 126 15.20 -34.56 1.07
C ALA A 126 15.89 -34.97 2.39
N GLN A 127 15.14 -35.12 3.49
CA GLN A 127 15.61 -35.72 4.76
C GLN A 127 15.45 -37.24 4.75
#